data_AF-A0A820FG94-F1
#
_entry.id   AF-A0A820FG94-F1
#
_cell.length_a   1.000
_cell.length_b   1.000
_cell.length_c   1.000
_cell.angle_alpha   90.00
_cell.angle_beta   90.00
_cell.angle_gamma   90.00
#
_symmetry.space_group_name_H-M   'P 1'
#
loop_
_entity.id
_entity.type
_entity.pdbx_description
1 polymer ?
#
loop_
_entity_poly.entity_id
_entity_poly.type
_entity_poly.pdbx_seq_one_letter_code
_entity_poly.pdbx_strand_id
1 'polypeptide(L)'
;MLSDFMKTITKYPDLLQNNDINYIDRTSTAAINVGADAYFDNETVLSQFQHLFKMLKFKTDYKDNDIDILVDNARTHTVRQYNLNDFGKNIGSRCPVDVIEYYDENDIKKTIQYFFSSGPHQNKSKGLLQLAKELNIILPTKCFLSQLRELLSEYPAFQTKTKLENLAKTFNINIIYSSKFRCEFNPIEGLWCNMKRFVRQRNNQQYNTMVNNCSYGSWFTTITSFRRHSSKQRVF
;
A
#
# COMPACT_ATOMS: atom_id res chain seq x y z
N MET A 1 -16.52 8.05 -27.91
CA MET A 1 -15.95 8.05 -26.54
C MET A 1 -14.48 7.72 -26.67
N LEU A 2 -13.55 8.63 -26.32
CA LEU A 2 -12.18 8.21 -26.01
C LEU A 2 -12.28 7.10 -24.97
N SER A 3 -11.68 5.93 -25.23
CA SER A 3 -11.68 4.84 -24.25
C SER A 3 -11.19 5.40 -22.91
N ASP A 4 -11.78 4.97 -21.80
CA ASP A 4 -11.42 5.49 -20.47
C ASP A 4 -9.91 5.39 -20.21
N PHE A 5 -9.25 4.42 -20.86
CA PHE A 5 -7.80 4.31 -20.95
C PHE A 5 -7.10 5.52 -21.58
N MET A 6 -7.57 6.03 -22.73
CA MET A 6 -6.96 7.20 -23.38
C MET A 6 -7.08 8.46 -22.52
N LYS A 7 -8.20 8.63 -21.79
CA LYS A 7 -8.35 9.72 -20.81
C LYS A 7 -7.35 9.57 -19.66
N THR A 8 -7.16 8.33 -19.20
CA THR A 8 -6.19 8.00 -18.14
C THR A 8 -4.77 8.34 -18.57
N ILE A 9 -4.33 7.85 -19.74
CA ILE A 9 -2.99 8.11 -20.30
C ILE A 9 -2.76 9.60 -20.51
N THR A 10 -3.78 10.32 -21.01
CA THR A 10 -3.66 11.78 -21.21
C THR A 10 -3.31 12.51 -19.91
N LYS A 11 -3.85 12.04 -18.77
CA LYS A 11 -3.52 12.60 -17.44
C LYS A 11 -2.25 12.01 -16.83
N TYR A 12 -1.98 10.73 -17.10
CA TYR A 12 -0.89 9.95 -16.53
C TYR A 12 -0.09 9.27 -17.66
N PRO A 13 0.75 10.03 -18.38
CA PRO A 13 1.48 9.52 -19.53
C PRO A 13 2.52 8.45 -19.13
N ASP A 14 2.91 8.39 -17.86
CA ASP A 14 3.79 7.34 -17.31
C ASP A 14 3.20 5.93 -17.44
N LEU A 15 1.88 5.79 -17.59
CA LEU A 15 1.24 4.50 -17.84
C LEU A 15 1.60 3.89 -19.20
N LEU A 16 2.06 4.70 -20.17
CA LEU A 16 2.53 4.20 -21.47
C LEU A 16 3.93 3.59 -21.41
N GLN A 17 4.74 3.98 -20.41
CA GLN A 17 6.12 3.49 -20.29
C GLN A 17 6.19 2.06 -19.74
N ASN A 18 5.05 1.52 -19.29
CA ASN A 18 4.98 0.23 -18.66
C ASN A 18 4.34 -0.80 -19.60
N ASN A 19 5.16 -1.70 -20.13
CA ASN A 19 4.73 -2.76 -21.04
C ASN A 19 3.79 -3.79 -20.38
N ASP A 20 3.62 -3.73 -19.06
CA ASP A 20 2.88 -4.72 -18.26
C ASP A 20 1.44 -4.28 -17.95
N ILE A 21 0.92 -3.20 -18.55
CA ILE A 21 -0.47 -2.77 -18.32
C ILE A 21 -1.38 -3.27 -19.44
N ASN A 22 -2.10 -4.36 -19.18
CA ASN A 22 -3.19 -4.81 -20.04
C ASN A 22 -4.50 -4.17 -19.60
N TYR A 23 -4.88 -3.08 -20.25
CA TYR A 23 -6.22 -2.51 -20.11
C TYR A 23 -7.24 -3.41 -20.82
N ILE A 24 -7.99 -4.19 -20.04
CA ILE A 24 -9.11 -4.97 -20.55
C ILE A 24 -10.38 -4.18 -20.24
N ASP A 25 -11.22 -3.90 -21.25
CA ASP A 25 -12.40 -3.01 -21.13
C ASP A 25 -13.28 -3.30 -19.90
N ARG A 26 -13.31 -4.55 -19.42
CA ARG A 26 -14.13 -4.99 -18.28
C ARG A 26 -13.38 -5.21 -16.96
N THR A 27 -12.04 -5.16 -16.93
CA THR A 27 -11.26 -5.37 -15.70
C THR A 27 -10.09 -4.40 -15.58
N SER A 28 -9.94 -3.77 -14.42
CA SER A 28 -8.71 -3.02 -14.10
C SER A 28 -7.64 -4.01 -13.66
N THR A 29 -7.00 -4.67 -14.63
CA THR A 29 -5.90 -5.59 -14.39
C THR A 29 -4.58 -4.89 -14.69
N ALA A 30 -3.74 -4.69 -13.68
CA ALA A 30 -2.32 -4.44 -13.92
C ALA A 30 -1.63 -5.80 -14.01
N ALA A 31 -0.88 -6.07 -15.08
CA ALA A 31 -0.01 -7.23 -15.06
C ALA A 31 1.14 -6.95 -14.09
N ILE A 32 1.61 -8.00 -13.45
CA ILE A 32 2.59 -7.93 -12.39
C ILE A 32 3.96 -8.22 -13.00
N ASN A 33 4.86 -7.24 -12.96
CA ASN A 33 6.26 -7.45 -13.31
C ASN A 33 6.93 -8.24 -12.18
N VAL A 34 7.06 -9.54 -12.37
CA VAL A 34 7.86 -10.41 -11.50
C VAL A 34 9.32 -10.08 -11.81
N GLY A 35 9.98 -9.32 -10.93
CA GLY A 35 11.40 -8.96 -11.08
C GLY A 35 12.29 -10.21 -11.24
N ALA A 36 13.60 -10.00 -11.44
CA ALA A 36 14.55 -11.06 -11.82
C ALA A 36 14.52 -12.32 -10.92
N ASP A 37 14.16 -12.20 -9.64
CA ASP A 37 14.11 -13.31 -8.68
C ASP A 37 12.68 -13.74 -8.30
N ALA A 38 11.67 -13.31 -9.05
CA ALA A 38 10.25 -13.54 -8.74
C ALA A 38 9.78 -13.01 -7.37
N TYR A 39 10.56 -12.13 -6.73
CA TYR A 39 10.18 -11.39 -5.53
C TYR A 39 9.85 -9.94 -5.87
N PHE A 40 8.91 -9.37 -5.12
CA PHE A 40 8.57 -7.96 -5.19
C PHE A 40 9.22 -7.22 -4.04
N ASP A 41 9.99 -6.18 -4.34
CA ASP A 41 10.36 -5.19 -3.33
C ASP A 41 9.21 -4.21 -3.07
N ASN A 42 9.35 -3.39 -2.02
CA ASN A 42 8.29 -2.47 -1.62
C ASN A 42 8.00 -1.41 -2.68
N GLU A 43 9.02 -0.96 -3.40
CA GLU A 43 8.89 0.13 -4.38
C GLU A 43 8.17 -0.38 -5.64
N THR A 44 8.47 -1.62 -6.05
CA THR A 44 7.76 -2.33 -7.12
C THR A 44 6.29 -2.52 -6.77
N VAL A 45 5.99 -2.97 -5.54
CA VAL A 45 4.61 -3.10 -5.06
C VAL A 45 3.88 -1.75 -5.08
N LEU A 46 4.50 -0.70 -4.52
CA LEU A 46 3.89 0.63 -4.46
C LEU A 46 3.63 1.21 -5.86
N SER A 47 4.56 1.04 -6.79
CA SER A 47 4.38 1.45 -8.19
C SER A 47 3.21 0.71 -8.84
N GLN A 48 3.09 -0.60 -8.63
CA GLN A 48 1.96 -1.39 -9.15
C GLN A 48 0.62 -0.92 -8.58
N PHE A 49 0.54 -0.67 -7.27
CA PHE A 49 -0.65 -0.11 -6.64
C PHE A 49 -0.96 1.30 -7.15
N GLN A 50 0.04 2.14 -7.35
CA GLN A 50 -0.14 3.49 -7.89
C GLN A 50 -0.76 3.43 -9.30
N HIS A 51 -0.28 2.53 -10.16
CA HIS A 51 -0.86 2.32 -11.49
C HIS A 51 -2.30 1.81 -11.40
N LEU A 52 -2.57 0.85 -10.53
CA LEU A 52 -3.94 0.37 -10.27
C LEU A 52 -4.86 1.53 -9.85
N PHE A 53 -4.44 2.37 -8.91
CA PHE A 53 -5.25 3.48 -8.40
C PHE A 53 -5.51 4.53 -9.47
N LYS A 54 -4.50 4.85 -10.30
CA LYS A 54 -4.66 5.71 -11.48
C LYS A 54 -5.74 5.17 -12.42
N MET A 55 -5.71 3.86 -12.72
CA MET A 55 -6.70 3.23 -13.60
C MET A 55 -8.11 3.21 -13.00
N LEU A 56 -8.24 2.86 -11.71
CA LEU A 56 -9.53 2.80 -11.03
C LEU A 56 -10.28 4.13 -11.08
N LYS A 57 -9.57 5.26 -10.93
CA LYS A 57 -10.13 6.61 -10.95
C LYS A 57 -10.86 6.99 -12.24
N PHE A 58 -10.51 6.37 -13.37
CA PHE A 58 -11.06 6.72 -14.69
C PHE A 58 -12.06 5.72 -15.23
N LYS A 59 -12.22 4.58 -14.56
CA LYS A 59 -13.16 3.57 -15.00
C LYS A 59 -14.58 4.02 -14.65
N THR A 60 -15.38 4.22 -15.67
CA THR A 60 -16.78 4.64 -15.57
C THR A 60 -17.61 3.75 -14.64
N ASP A 61 -17.38 2.42 -14.65
CA ASP A 61 -18.07 1.47 -13.77
C ASP A 61 -17.81 1.68 -12.27
N TYR A 62 -16.69 2.31 -11.90
CA TYR A 62 -16.31 2.60 -10.51
C TYR A 62 -16.48 4.06 -10.13
N LYS A 63 -16.99 4.88 -11.05
CA LYS A 63 -17.23 6.29 -10.79
C LYS A 63 -18.20 6.43 -9.63
N ASP A 64 -17.94 7.38 -8.74
CA ASP A 64 -18.80 7.72 -7.59
C ASP A 64 -18.97 6.58 -6.56
N ASN A 65 -18.12 5.54 -6.62
CA ASN A 65 -18.07 4.49 -5.60
C ASN A 65 -16.90 4.71 -4.64
N ASP A 66 -17.11 4.38 -3.37
CA ASP A 66 -16.02 4.18 -2.43
C ASP A 66 -15.32 2.84 -2.74
N ILE A 67 -13.99 2.87 -2.80
CA ILE A 67 -13.20 1.70 -3.19
C ILE A 67 -12.37 1.24 -2.00
N ASP A 68 -12.68 0.03 -1.54
CA ASP A 68 -11.88 -0.70 -0.57
C ASP A 68 -11.04 -1.77 -1.29
N ILE A 69 -9.75 -1.82 -0.99
CA ILE A 69 -8.83 -2.83 -1.52
C ILE A 69 -8.32 -3.69 -0.39
N LEU A 70 -8.69 -4.97 -0.45
CA LEU A 70 -8.20 -5.99 0.46
C LEU A 70 -6.83 -6.49 0.00
N VAL A 71 -5.83 -6.42 0.88
CA VAL A 71 -4.47 -6.88 0.63
C VAL A 71 -4.01 -7.84 1.72
N ASP A 72 -3.08 -8.74 1.39
CA ASP A 72 -2.44 -9.58 2.40
C ASP A 72 -1.58 -8.75 3.35
N ASN A 73 -1.43 -9.23 4.58
CA ASN A 73 -0.52 -8.66 5.58
C ASN A 73 0.94 -9.09 5.33
N ALA A 74 1.38 -8.95 4.09
CA ALA A 74 2.75 -9.19 3.67
C ALA A 74 3.66 -8.08 4.20
N ARG A 75 4.93 -8.40 4.44
CA ARG A 75 5.93 -7.40 4.87
C ARG A 75 6.00 -6.24 3.87
N THR A 76 5.89 -6.53 2.59
CA THR A 76 5.95 -5.54 1.50
C THR A 76 4.77 -4.56 1.51
N HIS A 77 3.59 -5.01 1.93
CA HIS A 77 2.39 -4.17 2.01
C HIS A 77 2.33 -3.36 3.32
N THR A 78 3.06 -3.82 4.34
CA THR A 78 3.04 -3.24 5.70
C THR A 78 4.27 -2.39 6.01
N VAL A 79 5.10 -2.11 5.00
CA VAL A 79 6.27 -1.25 5.18
C VAL A 79 5.84 0.14 5.57
N ARG A 80 6.31 0.56 6.73
CA ARG A 80 6.16 1.91 7.27
C ARG A 80 7.24 2.80 6.69
N GLN A 81 6.98 4.10 6.63
CA GLN A 81 7.99 5.07 6.19
C GLN A 81 9.18 5.12 7.16
N TYR A 82 8.93 4.95 8.46
CA TYR A 82 9.94 4.89 9.51
C TYR A 82 9.43 4.08 10.71
N ASN A 83 10.33 3.71 11.62
CA ASN A 83 10.02 3.07 12.88
C ASN A 83 10.50 3.95 14.03
N LEU A 84 9.60 4.25 14.99
CA LEU A 84 9.92 5.03 16.20
C LEU A 84 11.11 4.44 16.99
N ASN A 85 11.36 3.13 16.86
CA ASN A 85 12.50 2.47 17.49
C ASN A 85 13.86 2.87 16.91
N ASP A 86 13.91 3.42 15.70
CA ASP A 86 15.13 3.89 15.06
C ASP A 86 15.53 5.31 15.48
N PHE A 87 14.65 6.02 16.21
CA PHE A 87 14.92 7.37 16.69
C PHE A 87 15.56 7.34 18.08
N GLY A 88 16.54 8.23 18.27
CA GLY A 88 17.14 8.51 19.57
C GLY A 88 16.39 9.59 20.35
N LYS A 89 16.64 9.61 21.67
CA LYS A 89 15.92 10.48 22.61
C LYS A 89 16.31 11.96 22.50
N ASN A 90 17.62 12.21 22.43
CA ASN A 90 18.22 13.54 22.64
C ASN A 90 18.61 14.21 21.32
N ILE A 91 18.92 15.51 21.39
CA ILE A 91 19.46 16.27 20.26
C ILE A 91 20.77 15.64 19.77
N GLY A 92 20.93 15.53 18.45
CA GLY A 92 22.10 14.95 17.78
C GLY A 92 22.15 13.42 17.83
N SER A 93 21.08 12.74 18.26
CA SER A 93 21.01 11.28 18.26
C SER A 93 20.50 10.69 16.93
N ARG A 94 20.47 9.36 16.81
CA ARG A 94 20.06 8.64 15.59
C ARG A 94 18.69 9.11 15.10
N CYS A 95 18.59 9.37 13.80
CA CYS A 95 17.37 9.77 13.13
C CYS A 95 17.36 9.18 11.70
N PRO A 96 16.35 8.37 11.34
CA PRO A 96 16.29 7.72 10.02
C PRO A 96 15.69 8.60 8.92
N VAL A 97 15.14 9.78 9.25
CA VAL A 97 14.39 10.62 8.30
C VAL A 97 14.67 12.09 8.52
N ASP A 98 14.72 12.87 7.45
CA ASP A 98 14.90 14.32 7.54
C ASP A 98 13.58 15.05 7.77
N VAL A 99 12.50 14.49 7.20
CA VAL A 99 11.19 15.10 7.16
C VAL A 99 10.12 14.04 7.39
N ILE A 100 9.15 14.35 8.26
CA ILE A 100 7.90 13.61 8.36
C ILE A 100 6.77 14.47 7.78
N GLU A 101 6.04 13.91 6.83
CA GLU A 101 4.81 14.50 6.31
C GLU A 101 3.61 13.74 6.88
N TYR A 102 2.61 14.48 7.36
CA TYR A 102 1.39 13.89 7.88
C TYR A 102 0.19 14.79 7.56
N TYR A 103 -1.02 14.26 7.73
CA TYR A 103 -2.26 15.04 7.63
C TYR A 103 -2.84 15.18 9.03
N ASP A 104 -3.24 16.40 9.41
CA ASP A 104 -3.92 16.63 10.67
C ASP A 104 -5.41 16.20 10.61
N GLU A 105 -6.14 16.45 11.70
CA GLU A 105 -7.57 16.14 11.82
C GLU A 105 -8.47 16.87 10.82
N ASN A 106 -7.96 17.93 10.17
CA ASN A 106 -8.66 18.69 9.15
C ASN A 106 -8.19 18.35 7.72
N ASP A 107 -7.48 17.22 7.57
CA ASP A 107 -6.86 16.80 6.30
C ASP A 107 -5.88 17.82 5.70
N ILE A 108 -5.29 18.68 6.54
CA ILE A 108 -4.26 19.63 6.10
C ILE A 108 -2.90 18.94 6.17
N LYS A 109 -2.16 18.96 5.06
CA LYS A 109 -0.79 18.44 5.01
C LYS A 109 0.12 19.29 5.92
N LYS A 110 0.78 18.62 6.87
CA LYS A 110 1.77 19.18 7.79
C LYS A 110 3.11 18.50 7.58
N THR A 111 4.17 19.22 7.93
CA THR A 111 5.54 18.76 7.75
C THR A 111 6.35 19.04 9.02
N ILE A 112 7.08 18.03 9.50
CA ILE A 112 7.98 18.13 10.65
C ILE A 112 9.40 17.97 10.15
N GLN A 113 10.20 19.02 10.28
CA GLN A 113 11.64 18.99 10.01
C GLN A 113 12.35 18.38 11.23
N TYR A 114 13.16 17.34 11.01
CA TYR A 114 13.87 16.64 12.09
C TYR A 114 15.19 17.27 12.48
N PHE A 115 15.73 18.14 11.66
CA PHE A 115 17.00 18.81 11.90
C PHE A 115 16.74 20.27 12.24
N PHE A 116 17.56 20.84 13.11
CA PHE A 116 17.53 22.27 13.36
C PHE A 116 18.06 23.01 12.13
N SER A 117 17.24 23.90 11.57
CA SER A 117 17.64 24.77 10.45
C SER A 117 18.60 25.89 10.87
N SER A 118 18.55 26.30 12.14
CA SER A 118 19.35 27.39 12.70
C SER A 118 19.63 27.20 14.20
N GLY A 119 20.50 28.05 14.75
CA GLY A 119 20.83 28.09 16.18
C GLY A 119 22.01 27.19 16.59
N PRO A 120 22.25 27.02 17.91
CA PRO A 120 23.43 26.30 18.44
C PRO A 120 23.43 24.79 18.14
N HIS A 121 22.32 24.27 17.60
CA HIS A 121 22.15 22.88 17.23
C HIS A 121 21.93 22.70 15.72
N GLN A 122 22.25 23.70 14.90
CA GLN A 122 22.13 23.62 13.44
C GLN A 122 22.72 22.31 12.89
N ASN A 123 21.99 21.68 11.97
CA ASN A 123 22.33 20.38 11.35
C ASN A 123 22.40 19.19 12.32
N LYS A 124 22.01 19.36 13.60
CA LYS A 124 21.79 18.23 14.51
C LYS A 124 20.33 17.80 14.45
N SER A 125 20.09 16.51 14.62
CA SER A 125 18.73 15.98 14.78
C SER A 125 18.11 16.52 16.07
N LYS A 126 16.80 16.76 16.07
CA LYS A 126 16.04 17.22 17.24
C LYS A 126 15.94 16.14 18.32
N GLY A 127 15.89 14.88 17.91
CA GLY A 127 15.56 13.76 18.80
C GLY A 127 14.09 13.78 19.24
N LEU A 128 13.60 12.64 19.76
CA LEU A 128 12.18 12.51 20.11
C LEU A 128 11.72 13.49 21.19
N LEU A 129 12.60 13.85 22.14
CA LEU A 129 12.20 14.71 23.27
C LEU A 129 11.89 16.14 22.82
N GLN A 130 12.70 16.67 21.91
CA GLN A 130 12.48 18.00 21.35
C GLN A 130 11.23 18.03 20.47
N LEU A 131 11.00 16.98 19.70
CA LEU A 131 9.82 16.87 18.85
C LEU A 131 8.54 16.82 19.66
N ALA A 132 8.51 16.05 20.75
CA ALA A 132 7.36 16.03 21.65
C ALA A 132 7.05 17.42 22.21
N LYS A 133 8.07 18.23 22.53
CA LYS A 133 7.88 19.63 22.95
C LYS A 133 7.33 20.51 21.83
N GLU A 134 7.84 20.40 20.60
CA GLU A 134 7.36 21.15 19.44
C GLU A 134 5.91 20.81 19.08
N LEU A 135 5.49 19.57 19.36
CA LEU A 135 4.12 19.09 19.17
C LEU A 135 3.22 19.36 20.39
N ASN A 136 3.72 20.10 21.39
CA ASN A 136 3.01 20.43 22.64
C ASN A 136 2.48 19.20 23.41
N ILE A 137 3.18 18.05 23.31
CA ILE A 137 2.83 16.85 24.07
C ILE A 137 3.27 17.04 25.53
N ILE A 138 2.35 16.81 26.46
CA ILE A 138 2.63 16.89 27.89
C ILE A 138 3.54 15.73 28.28
N LEU A 139 4.76 16.06 28.71
CA LEU A 139 5.76 15.07 29.10
C LEU A 139 5.85 14.93 30.63
N PRO A 140 6.03 13.71 31.16
CA PRO A 140 6.30 13.53 32.58
C PRO A 140 7.69 14.09 32.92
N THR A 141 7.87 14.56 34.17
CA THR A 141 9.12 15.16 34.67
C THR A 141 10.34 14.27 34.42
N LYS A 142 10.16 12.95 34.51
CA LYS A 142 11.13 11.94 34.10
C LYS A 142 10.50 11.05 33.03
N CYS A 143 10.81 11.34 31.77
CA CYS A 143 10.32 10.58 30.63
C CYS A 143 11.39 9.60 30.12
N PHE A 144 11.12 8.30 30.16
CA PHE A 144 12.00 7.29 29.54
C PHE A 144 11.75 7.20 28.02
N LEU A 145 12.73 6.66 27.27
CA LEU A 145 12.61 6.55 25.82
C LEU A 145 11.44 5.66 25.38
N SER A 146 11.13 4.60 26.13
CA SER A 146 9.96 3.74 25.86
C SER A 146 8.64 4.51 25.98
N GLN A 147 8.46 5.24 27.09
CA GLN A 147 7.27 6.08 27.33
C GLN A 147 7.14 7.18 26.27
N LEU A 148 8.26 7.79 25.87
CA LEU A 148 8.26 8.81 24.83
C LEU A 148 7.82 8.25 23.47
N ARG A 149 8.23 7.02 23.13
CA ARG A 149 7.79 6.33 21.92
C ARG A 149 6.32 5.97 21.97
N GLU A 150 5.82 5.53 23.12
CA GLU A 150 4.41 5.24 23.34
C GLU A 150 3.55 6.49 23.14
N LEU A 151 3.87 7.59 23.84
CA LEU A 151 3.19 8.89 23.70
C LEU A 151 3.21 9.40 22.26
N LEU A 152 4.37 9.31 21.59
CA LEU A 152 4.46 9.76 20.20
C LEU A 152 3.70 8.84 19.25
N SER A 153 3.60 7.54 19.51
CA SER A 153 2.93 6.59 18.62
C SER A 153 1.42 6.84 18.46
N GLU A 154 0.81 7.50 19.43
CA GLU A 154 -0.59 7.95 19.37
C GLU A 154 -0.76 9.19 18.50
N TYR A 155 0.28 10.01 18.39
CA TYR A 155 0.24 11.27 17.65
C TYR A 155 0.15 11.02 16.14
N PRO A 156 -0.72 11.73 15.38
CA PRO A 156 -0.95 11.50 13.95
C PRO A 156 0.31 11.46 13.09
N ALA A 157 1.30 12.29 13.41
CA ALA A 157 2.58 12.31 12.70
C ALA A 157 3.46 11.06 12.91
N PHE A 158 3.15 10.18 13.86
CA PHE A 158 3.87 8.92 14.05
C PHE A 158 2.95 7.71 14.00
N GLN A 159 1.67 7.93 13.68
CA GLN A 159 0.76 6.85 13.43
C GLN A 159 1.34 5.95 12.35
N THR A 160 1.17 4.66 12.57
CA THR A 160 1.88 3.62 11.86
C THR A 160 1.24 3.29 10.51
N LYS A 161 0.78 4.32 9.79
CA LYS A 161 0.30 4.11 8.43
C LYS A 161 1.44 3.63 7.56
N THR A 162 1.13 2.64 6.76
CA THR A 162 2.03 2.06 5.79
C THR A 162 2.21 3.01 4.61
N LYS A 163 3.29 2.84 3.86
CA LYS A 163 3.49 3.56 2.60
C LYS A 163 2.30 3.35 1.65
N LEU A 164 1.72 2.14 1.65
CA LEU A 164 0.60 1.77 0.78
C LEU A 164 -0.69 2.50 1.17
N GLU A 165 -1.03 2.59 2.45
CA GLU A 165 -2.19 3.36 2.92
C GLU A 165 -2.05 4.85 2.58
N ASN A 166 -0.86 5.42 2.77
CA ASN A 166 -0.60 6.81 2.43
C ASN A 166 -0.77 7.05 0.93
N LEU A 167 -0.27 6.14 0.09
CA LEU A 167 -0.47 6.17 -1.35
C LEU A 167 -1.97 6.09 -1.70
N ALA A 168 -2.70 5.12 -1.15
CA ALA A 168 -4.12 4.91 -1.42
C ALA A 168 -4.99 6.12 -1.04
N LYS A 169 -4.67 6.79 0.08
CA LYS A 169 -5.35 8.02 0.52
C LYS A 169 -5.31 9.12 -0.56
N THR A 170 -4.21 9.25 -1.31
CA THR A 170 -4.11 10.25 -2.40
C THR A 170 -5.08 10.00 -3.56
N PHE A 171 -5.65 8.80 -3.62
CA PHE A 171 -6.64 8.39 -4.63
C PHE A 171 -8.05 8.19 -4.04
N ASN A 172 -8.29 8.53 -2.77
CA ASN A 172 -9.53 8.24 -2.04
C ASN A 172 -9.86 6.73 -2.05
N ILE A 173 -8.85 5.91 -1.79
CA ILE A 173 -8.98 4.44 -1.72
C ILE A 173 -8.60 3.99 -0.30
N ASN A 174 -9.38 3.08 0.26
CA ASN A 174 -9.08 2.47 1.54
C ASN A 174 -8.34 1.15 1.35
N ILE A 175 -7.34 0.89 2.20
CA ILE A 175 -6.64 -0.38 2.25
C ILE A 175 -7.14 -1.17 3.45
N ILE A 176 -7.59 -2.40 3.20
CA ILE A 176 -7.97 -3.35 4.24
C ILE A 176 -6.89 -4.43 4.27
N TYR A 177 -6.22 -4.60 5.40
CA TYR A 177 -5.28 -5.69 5.58
C TYR A 177 -6.01 -6.94 6.07
N SER A 178 -5.85 -8.04 5.34
CA SER A 178 -6.27 -9.35 5.84
C SER A 178 -5.53 -9.70 7.13
N SER A 179 -6.17 -10.41 8.06
CA SER A 179 -5.52 -10.87 9.29
C SER A 179 -4.38 -11.85 8.97
N LYS A 180 -3.27 -11.73 9.71
CA LYS A 180 -2.10 -12.61 9.53
C LYS A 180 -2.49 -14.08 9.66
N PHE A 181 -1.98 -14.91 8.74
CA PHE A 181 -2.20 -16.36 8.70
C PHE A 181 -3.66 -16.79 8.51
N ARG A 182 -4.53 -15.91 8.00
CA ARG A 182 -5.94 -16.23 7.70
C ARG A 182 -6.22 -16.08 6.20
N CYS A 183 -5.61 -16.95 5.41
CA CYS A 183 -5.76 -16.93 3.95
C CYS A 183 -7.20 -17.19 3.49
N GLU A 184 -8.00 -17.86 4.33
CA GLU A 184 -9.42 -18.11 4.08
C GLU A 184 -10.29 -16.85 4.01
N PHE A 185 -9.79 -15.69 4.46
CA PHE A 185 -10.47 -14.41 4.36
C PHE A 185 -10.07 -13.61 3.13
N ASN A 186 -9.03 -14.03 2.40
CA ASN A 186 -8.65 -13.39 1.14
C ASN A 186 -9.32 -14.12 -0.04
N PRO A 187 -10.31 -13.52 -0.73
CA PRO A 187 -11.02 -14.17 -1.82
C PRO A 187 -10.12 -14.51 -3.01
N ILE A 188 -8.95 -13.87 -3.15
CA ILE A 188 -7.99 -14.20 -4.20
C ILE A 188 -7.44 -15.63 -4.04
N GLU A 189 -7.38 -16.17 -2.82
CA GLU A 189 -6.93 -17.53 -2.56
C GLU A 189 -7.88 -18.57 -3.14
N GLY A 190 -9.19 -18.30 -3.09
CA GLY A 190 -10.21 -19.13 -3.75
C GLY A 190 -10.04 -19.13 -5.28
N LEU A 191 -9.73 -17.96 -5.86
CA LEU A 191 -9.42 -17.82 -7.29
C LEU A 191 -8.18 -18.63 -7.67
N TRP A 192 -7.09 -18.49 -6.90
CA TRP A 192 -5.86 -19.24 -7.12
C TRP A 192 -6.06 -20.75 -6.97
N CYS A 193 -6.85 -21.20 -6.00
CA CYS A 193 -7.17 -22.62 -5.83
C CYS A 193 -7.91 -23.19 -7.04
N ASN A 194 -8.89 -22.47 -7.58
CA ASN A 194 -9.61 -22.88 -8.78
C ASN A 194 -8.68 -22.92 -10.00
N MET A 195 -7.84 -21.89 -10.17
CA MET A 195 -6.86 -21.82 -11.25
C MET A 195 -5.86 -22.99 -11.17
N LYS A 196 -5.30 -23.28 -9.98
CA LYS A 196 -4.40 -24.42 -9.75
C LYS A 196 -5.08 -25.74 -10.12
N ARG A 197 -6.36 -25.94 -9.76
CA ARG A 197 -7.12 -27.14 -10.14
C ARG A 197 -7.23 -27.27 -11.66
N PHE A 198 -7.57 -26.19 -12.36
CA PHE A 198 -7.68 -26.16 -13.82
C PHE A 198 -6.36 -26.46 -14.53
N VAL A 199 -5.25 -25.91 -14.03
CA VAL A 199 -3.91 -26.17 -14.58
C VAL A 199 -3.49 -27.62 -14.34
N ARG A 200 -3.70 -28.16 -13.14
CA ARG A 200 -3.34 -29.55 -12.78
C ARG A 200 -4.01 -30.61 -13.66
N GLN A 201 -5.22 -30.34 -14.16
CA GLN A 201 -5.93 -31.28 -15.05
C GLN A 201 -5.28 -31.44 -16.44
N ARG A 202 -4.40 -30.52 -16.87
CA ARG A 202 -3.82 -30.53 -18.22
C ARG A 202 -2.47 -31.25 -18.33
N ASN A 203 -1.91 -31.76 -17.22
CA ASN A 203 -0.66 -32.55 -17.13
C ASN A 203 0.60 -32.02 -17.84
N ASN A 204 0.57 -30.85 -18.49
CA ASN A 204 1.71 -30.23 -19.14
C ASN A 204 2.20 -29.04 -18.31
N GLN A 205 3.36 -29.23 -17.67
CA GLN A 205 4.00 -28.26 -16.78
C GLN A 205 5.13 -27.47 -17.45
N GLN A 206 5.26 -27.52 -18.78
CA GLN A 206 6.20 -26.63 -19.48
C GLN A 206 5.77 -25.17 -19.28
N TYR A 207 6.74 -24.28 -19.04
CA TYR A 207 6.50 -22.89 -18.68
C TYR A 207 5.52 -22.18 -19.65
N ASN A 208 5.79 -22.25 -20.96
CA ASN A 208 4.93 -21.61 -21.97
C ASN A 208 3.49 -22.16 -21.94
N THR A 209 3.34 -23.48 -21.77
CA THR A 209 2.03 -24.12 -21.65
C THR A 209 1.32 -23.71 -20.36
N MET A 210 2.05 -23.58 -19.25
CA MET A 210 1.52 -23.13 -17.98
C MET A 210 1.06 -21.67 -18.05
N VAL A 211 1.86 -20.77 -18.63
CA VAL A 211 1.48 -19.37 -18.85
C VAL A 211 0.21 -19.28 -19.68
N ASN A 212 0.14 -20.00 -20.80
CA ASN A 212 -1.06 -20.06 -21.63
C ASN A 212 -2.26 -20.61 -20.84
N ASN A 213 -2.10 -21.69 -20.09
CA ASN A 213 -3.16 -22.29 -19.28
C ASN A 213 -3.64 -21.36 -18.15
N CYS A 214 -2.75 -20.60 -17.53
CA CYS A 214 -3.10 -19.58 -16.54
C CYS A 214 -3.91 -18.45 -17.18
N SER A 215 -3.48 -17.97 -18.35
CA SER A 215 -4.23 -16.99 -19.13
C SER A 215 -5.65 -17.51 -19.38
N TYR A 216 -5.81 -18.71 -19.97
CA TYR A 216 -7.13 -19.30 -20.20
C TYR A 216 -7.95 -19.53 -18.92
N GLY A 217 -7.34 -20.05 -17.86
CA GLY A 217 -8.02 -20.36 -16.59
C GLY A 217 -8.57 -19.11 -15.89
N SER A 218 -7.89 -17.96 -16.05
CA SER A 218 -8.34 -16.68 -15.51
C SER A 218 -9.68 -16.22 -16.13
N TRP A 219 -9.89 -16.46 -17.43
CA TRP A 219 -11.13 -16.14 -18.14
C TRP A 219 -12.32 -17.02 -17.72
N PHE A 220 -12.07 -18.27 -17.31
CA PHE A 220 -13.12 -19.20 -16.91
C PHE A 220 -13.64 -18.99 -15.49
N THR A 221 -12.93 -18.23 -14.65
CA THR A 221 -13.46 -17.88 -13.34
C THR A 221 -14.47 -16.75 -13.49
N THR A 222 -15.72 -17.12 -13.71
CA THR A 222 -16.83 -16.17 -13.84
C THR A 222 -16.95 -15.31 -12.58
N ILE A 223 -17.35 -14.04 -12.75
CA ILE A 223 -17.74 -13.13 -11.66
C ILE A 223 -18.71 -13.83 -10.69
N THR A 224 -19.56 -14.71 -11.18
CA THR A 224 -20.48 -15.54 -10.39
C THR A 224 -19.77 -16.46 -9.40
N SER A 225 -18.65 -17.07 -9.79
CA SER A 225 -17.84 -17.92 -8.91
C SER A 225 -17.17 -17.12 -7.80
N PHE A 226 -16.74 -15.89 -8.13
CA PHE A 226 -16.19 -14.94 -7.15
C PHE A 226 -17.28 -14.49 -6.17
N ARG A 227 -18.43 -14.03 -6.67
CA ARG A 227 -19.59 -13.64 -5.86
C ARG A 227 -20.04 -14.75 -4.90
N ARG A 228 -20.05 -16.00 -5.35
CA ARG A 228 -20.42 -17.15 -4.51
C ARG A 228 -19.42 -17.41 -3.37
N HIS A 229 -18.14 -17.12 -3.56
CA HIS A 229 -17.15 -17.21 -2.49
C HIS A 229 -17.31 -16.03 -1.51
N SER A 230 -17.41 -14.80 -2.02
CA SER A 230 -17.59 -13.62 -1.17
C SER A 230 -18.90 -13.64 -0.38
N SER A 231 -20.00 -14.17 -0.94
CA SER A 231 -21.28 -14.25 -0.24
C SER A 231 -21.27 -15.26 0.91
N LYS A 232 -20.46 -16.33 0.81
CA LYS A 232 -20.33 -17.34 1.88
C LYS A 232 -19.52 -16.84 3.07
N GLN A 233 -18.68 -15.82 2.87
CA GLN A 233 -17.87 -15.23 3.94
C GLN A 233 -18.63 -14.17 4.76
N ARG A 234 -19.83 -13.73 4.35
CA ARG A 234 -20.67 -12.76 5.09
C ARG A 234 -21.37 -13.33 6.34
N VAL A 235 -20.98 -14.51 6.81
CA VAL A 235 -21.62 -15.17 7.96
C VAL A 235 -20.69 -15.08 9.16
N PHE A 236 -20.39 -13.86 9.63
CA PHE A 236 -19.85 -13.59 10.96
C PHE A 236 -20.18 -12.15 11.36
#